data_AF-S9QUI6-F1
#
_entry.id   AF-S9QUI6-F1
#
_cell.length_a   1.000
_cell.length_b   1.000
_cell.length_c   1.000
_cell.angle_alpha   90.00
_cell.angle_beta   90.00
_cell.angle_gamma   90.00
#
_symmetry.space_group_name_H-M   'P 1'
#
loop_
_entity.id
_entity.type
_entity.pdbx_description
1 polymer ?
#
loop_
_entity_poly.entity_id
_entity_poly.type
_entity_poly.pdbx_seq_one_letter_code
_entity_poly.pdbx_strand_id
1 'polypeptide(L)'
;MSAMPAATQTLAHYMTHEYWRAEGLPFTTLRHAVTPTNKVVTVNLTGLTAEGQWLARQALEAWKSVVDLDFREVTSGGKILFDDNAAGASTSHSATRGGTILSAKVVISTDWLARYGTTLDSYSFHTYLHEIGHALGLGHLGTYRANASFSEARFLTDSWQQSVMSYFNQNENTFIDASYARVVTPMMADVMAIQSLYGAPRGGATAGDTVYGLGGTLKTYLGSLLARPQGLSNATATIYDGGGDRQDRLLARHQGAAGGPERWRHLGRVRPQGQPRHRHRHGDRKLCRRTGR
;
A
#
# COMPACT_ATOMS: atom_id res chain seq x y z
N MET A 1 1.19 -28.50 5.44
CA MET A 1 1.19 -27.89 6.80
C MET A 1 -0.10 -27.11 6.94
N SER A 2 -0.82 -27.25 8.05
CA SER A 2 -2.02 -26.44 8.29
C SER A 2 -1.65 -24.96 8.44
N ALA A 3 -2.51 -24.07 7.94
CA ALA A 3 -2.32 -22.63 8.06
C ALA A 3 -2.29 -22.19 9.54
N MET A 4 -1.46 -21.20 9.86
CA MET A 4 -1.33 -20.68 11.22
C MET A 4 -1.72 -19.19 11.28
N PRO A 5 -2.33 -18.69 12.37
CA PRO A 5 -2.46 -17.25 12.58
C PRO A 5 -1.08 -16.59 12.59
N ALA A 6 -0.93 -15.46 11.91
CA ALA A 6 0.34 -14.73 11.86
C ALA A 6 0.13 -13.23 12.08
N ALA A 7 1.04 -12.62 12.85
CA ALA A 7 1.08 -11.18 13.03
C ALA A 7 1.48 -10.48 11.73
N THR A 8 1.08 -9.22 11.55
CA THR A 8 1.43 -8.40 10.36
C THR A 8 2.93 -8.37 10.08
N GLN A 9 3.78 -8.36 11.13
CA GLN A 9 5.24 -8.42 10.97
C GLN A 9 5.72 -9.73 10.35
N THR A 10 5.10 -10.86 10.71
CA THR A 10 5.42 -12.17 10.15
C THR A 10 5.04 -12.23 8.67
N LEU A 11 3.87 -11.68 8.30
CA LEU A 11 3.44 -11.55 6.91
C LEU A 11 4.44 -10.70 6.10
N ALA A 12 4.83 -9.54 6.65
CA ALA A 12 5.80 -8.64 6.03
C ALA A 12 7.18 -9.29 5.82
N HIS A 13 7.67 -10.02 6.82
CA HIS A 13 8.93 -10.77 6.71
C HIS A 13 8.83 -11.86 5.65
N TYR A 14 7.69 -12.58 5.59
CA TYR A 14 7.49 -13.62 4.60
C TYR A 14 7.60 -13.09 3.17
N MET A 15 6.91 -11.99 2.84
CA MET A 15 6.94 -11.38 1.51
C MET A 15 8.34 -10.94 1.06
N THR A 16 9.23 -10.61 2.00
CA THR A 16 10.54 -10.02 1.69
C THR A 16 11.69 -11.03 1.75
N HIS A 17 11.53 -12.15 2.46
CA HIS A 17 12.60 -13.10 2.74
C HIS A 17 12.24 -14.55 2.40
N GLU A 18 11.09 -15.02 2.88
CA GLU A 18 10.74 -16.44 2.83
C GLU A 18 10.03 -16.85 1.55
N TYR A 19 9.27 -15.93 0.94
CA TYR A 19 8.62 -16.18 -0.35
C TYR A 19 9.65 -16.53 -1.43
N TRP A 20 10.68 -15.70 -1.61
CA TRP A 20 11.71 -15.89 -2.63
C TRP A 20 12.49 -17.20 -2.44
N ARG A 21 12.75 -17.57 -1.18
CA ARG A 21 13.33 -18.87 -0.82
C ARG A 21 12.39 -20.02 -1.21
N ALA A 22 11.10 -19.89 -0.93
CA ALA A 22 10.09 -20.92 -1.22
C ALA A 22 9.88 -21.11 -2.73
N GLU A 23 10.06 -20.07 -3.53
CA GLU A 23 10.10 -20.10 -5.00
C GLU A 23 11.40 -20.72 -5.55
N GLY A 24 12.34 -21.15 -4.69
CA GLY A 24 13.58 -21.81 -5.09
C GLY A 24 14.63 -20.88 -5.69
N LEU A 25 14.53 -19.57 -5.46
CA LEU A 25 15.47 -18.58 -5.99
C LEU A 25 16.80 -18.58 -5.21
N PRO A 26 17.93 -18.20 -5.85
CA PRO A 26 19.25 -18.21 -5.22
C PRO A 26 19.48 -17.09 -4.20
N PHE A 27 18.46 -16.27 -3.91
CA PHE A 27 18.48 -15.17 -2.97
C PHE A 27 17.27 -15.25 -2.04
N THR A 28 17.42 -14.72 -0.83
CA THR A 28 16.31 -14.59 0.11
C THR A 28 15.59 -13.25 -0.03
N THR A 29 16.29 -12.20 -0.45
CA THR A 29 15.71 -10.86 -0.58
C THR A 29 15.86 -10.36 -2.00
N LEU A 30 14.81 -9.77 -2.56
CA LEU A 30 14.80 -9.15 -3.87
C LEU A 30 14.57 -7.64 -3.72
N ARG A 31 15.44 -6.80 -4.28
CA ARG A 31 15.25 -5.32 -4.28
C ARG A 31 16.08 -4.60 -5.32
N HIS A 32 15.68 -3.39 -5.70
CA HIS A 32 16.53 -2.49 -6.49
C HIS A 32 17.75 -2.03 -5.69
N ALA A 33 18.90 -1.94 -6.37
CA ALA A 33 20.06 -1.24 -5.81
C ALA A 33 19.80 0.27 -5.75
N VAL A 34 19.80 0.80 -4.54
CA VAL A 34 19.73 2.23 -4.22
C VAL A 34 20.78 2.56 -3.17
N THR A 35 21.27 3.80 -3.14
CA THR A 35 22.24 4.26 -2.13
C THR A 35 21.55 5.21 -1.14
N PRO A 36 22.16 5.52 0.02
CA PRO A 36 21.62 6.53 0.93
C PRO A 36 21.42 7.91 0.26
N THR A 37 22.17 8.22 -0.79
CA THR A 37 22.14 9.49 -1.52
C THR A 37 21.41 9.43 -2.87
N ASN A 38 21.10 8.23 -3.37
CA ASN A 38 20.39 8.01 -4.62
C ASN A 38 19.32 6.93 -4.45
N LYS A 39 18.10 7.40 -4.20
CA LYS A 39 16.88 6.59 -4.01
C LYS A 39 15.99 6.54 -5.25
N VAL A 40 16.54 6.88 -6.42
CA VAL A 40 15.77 6.99 -7.66
C VAL A 40 15.54 5.62 -8.29
N VAL A 41 14.28 5.30 -8.56
CA VAL A 41 13.87 4.18 -9.42
C VAL A 41 13.24 4.77 -10.67
N THR A 42 13.90 4.61 -11.82
CA THR A 42 13.35 5.10 -13.09
C THR A 42 12.25 4.18 -13.59
N VAL A 43 11.15 4.76 -14.03
CA VAL A 43 9.99 4.02 -14.55
C VAL A 43 9.68 4.48 -15.98
N ASN A 44 9.25 3.57 -16.83
CA ASN A 44 8.87 3.92 -18.20
C ASN A 44 7.43 3.48 -18.45
N LEU A 45 6.57 4.46 -18.68
CA LEU A 45 5.14 4.28 -18.88
C LEU A 45 4.73 4.41 -20.36
N THR A 46 5.67 4.60 -21.29
CA THR A 46 5.34 4.88 -22.70
C THR A 46 4.72 3.67 -23.41
N GLY A 47 4.87 2.47 -22.83
CA GLY A 47 4.22 1.24 -23.31
C GLY A 47 2.77 1.09 -22.85
N LEU A 48 2.19 2.08 -22.15
CA LEU A 48 0.81 2.07 -21.70
C LEU A 48 -0.06 3.08 -22.47
N THR A 49 -1.33 2.72 -22.65
CA THR A 49 -2.44 3.64 -22.94
C THR A 49 -2.57 4.76 -21.91
N ALA A 50 -3.27 5.84 -22.25
CA ALA A 50 -3.42 7.00 -21.37
C ALA A 50 -4.06 6.65 -20.02
N GLU A 51 -5.09 5.80 -20.03
CA GLU A 51 -5.75 5.28 -18.84
C GLU A 51 -4.80 4.43 -17.99
N GLY A 52 -4.01 3.55 -18.62
CA GLY A 52 -2.99 2.75 -17.94
C GLY A 52 -1.90 3.61 -17.31
N GLN A 53 -1.39 4.62 -18.02
CA GLN A 53 -0.43 5.57 -17.46
C GLN A 53 -0.99 6.32 -16.25
N TRP A 54 -2.26 6.74 -16.31
CA TRP A 54 -2.89 7.43 -15.19
C TRP A 54 -2.95 6.53 -13.95
N LEU A 55 -3.44 5.29 -14.09
CA LEU A 55 -3.49 4.31 -13.00
C LEU A 55 -2.10 3.99 -12.43
N ALA A 56 -1.11 3.75 -13.31
CA ALA A 56 0.27 3.49 -12.92
C ALA A 56 0.86 4.63 -12.10
N ARG A 57 0.64 5.89 -12.50
CA ARG A 57 1.08 7.07 -11.73
C ARG A 57 0.44 7.14 -10.34
N GLN A 58 -0.87 6.88 -10.23
CA GLN A 58 -1.55 6.88 -8.93
C GLN A 58 -1.01 5.76 -8.02
N ALA A 59 -0.70 4.59 -8.59
CA ALA A 59 -0.16 3.47 -7.83
C ALA A 59 1.31 3.69 -7.43
N LEU A 60 2.13 4.32 -8.28
CA LEU A 60 3.48 4.77 -7.94
C LEU A 60 3.45 5.85 -6.83
N GLU A 61 2.49 6.77 -6.87
CA GLU A 61 2.27 7.74 -5.78
C GLU A 61 1.90 7.02 -4.47
N ALA A 62 1.05 5.99 -4.54
CA ALA A 62 0.69 5.17 -3.39
C ALA A 62 1.91 4.50 -2.75
N TRP A 63 2.78 3.86 -3.54
CA TRP A 63 4.02 3.28 -3.03
C TRP A 63 4.97 4.34 -2.49
N LYS A 64 5.18 5.46 -3.20
CA LYS A 64 6.02 6.58 -2.75
C LYS A 64 5.59 7.14 -1.40
N SER A 65 4.30 7.10 -1.08
CA SER A 65 3.79 7.59 0.20
C SER A 65 4.22 6.75 1.42
N VAL A 66 4.74 5.53 1.20
CA VAL A 66 5.10 4.58 2.27
C VAL A 66 6.55 4.10 2.22
N VAL A 67 7.35 4.54 1.24
CA VAL A 67 8.72 4.06 1.01
C VAL A 67 9.70 5.20 0.72
N ASP A 68 10.95 5.06 1.16
CA ASP A 68 12.07 5.97 0.84
C ASP A 68 12.62 5.75 -0.59
N LEU A 69 11.75 5.88 -1.60
CA LEU A 69 12.12 5.84 -3.03
C LEU A 69 11.53 7.02 -3.77
N ASP A 70 12.23 7.44 -4.83
CA ASP A 70 11.74 8.44 -5.78
C ASP A 70 11.53 7.81 -7.16
N PHE A 71 10.28 7.74 -7.59
CA PHE A 71 9.94 7.23 -8.92
C PHE A 71 10.08 8.34 -9.94
N ARG A 72 10.95 8.13 -10.94
CA ARG A 72 11.20 9.11 -12.00
C ARG A 72 10.84 8.56 -13.37
N GLU A 73 9.82 9.13 -14.00
CA GLU A 73 9.44 8.78 -15.36
C GLU A 73 10.58 9.08 -16.35
N VAL A 74 10.82 8.16 -17.26
CA VAL A 74 11.72 8.27 -18.40
C VAL A 74 11.01 7.77 -19.66
N THR A 75 11.42 8.25 -20.82
CA THR A 75 10.82 7.87 -22.12
C THR A 75 11.55 6.73 -22.82
N SER A 76 12.72 6.33 -22.33
CA SER A 76 13.52 5.24 -22.89
C SER A 76 14.26 4.49 -21.78
N GLY A 77 14.34 3.16 -21.88
CA GLY A 77 14.89 2.33 -20.81
C GLY A 77 14.05 2.45 -19.54
N GLY A 78 14.68 2.33 -18.36
CA GLY A 78 14.00 2.37 -17.05
C GLY A 78 14.34 1.15 -16.21
N LYS A 79 14.30 1.28 -14.89
CA LYS A 79 14.42 0.15 -13.96
C LYS A 79 13.12 -0.67 -13.91
N ILE A 80 11.98 -0.01 -14.11
CA ILE A 80 10.67 -0.67 -14.25
C ILE A 80 10.07 -0.24 -15.58
N LEU A 81 9.79 -1.20 -16.46
CA LEU A 81 9.14 -1.01 -17.74
C LEU A 81 7.66 -1.40 -17.60
N PHE A 82 6.76 -0.54 -18.03
CA PHE A 82 5.32 -0.85 -18.08
C PHE A 82 4.87 -1.05 -19.52
N ASP A 83 3.99 -2.03 -19.72
CA ASP A 83 3.48 -2.44 -21.02
C ASP A 83 2.03 -2.94 -20.86
N ASP A 84 1.20 -2.77 -21.88
CA ASP A 84 -0.17 -3.31 -21.93
C ASP A 84 -0.42 -4.21 -23.14
N ASN A 85 0.64 -4.51 -23.92
CA ASN A 85 0.56 -5.32 -25.13
C ASN A 85 0.88 -6.81 -24.89
N ALA A 86 0.30 -7.38 -23.83
CA ALA A 86 0.32 -8.82 -23.56
C ALA A 86 -0.84 -9.19 -22.62
N ALA A 87 -1.32 -10.42 -22.70
CA ALA A 87 -2.54 -10.85 -22.01
C ALA A 87 -2.39 -10.88 -20.48
N GLY A 88 -3.46 -10.49 -19.78
CA GLY A 88 -3.56 -10.60 -18.32
C GLY A 88 -2.82 -9.49 -17.57
N ALA A 89 -2.36 -9.83 -16.36
CA ALA A 89 -1.53 -8.99 -15.53
C ALA A 89 -0.38 -9.82 -14.97
N SER A 90 0.84 -9.29 -15.01
CA SER A 90 2.02 -9.97 -14.49
C SER A 90 3.20 -9.03 -14.26
N THR A 91 4.12 -9.46 -13.42
CA THR A 91 5.43 -8.84 -13.25
C THR A 91 6.53 -9.86 -13.47
N SER A 92 7.60 -9.46 -14.15
CA SER A 92 8.82 -10.24 -14.32
C SER A 92 10.05 -9.41 -13.98
N HIS A 93 11.14 -10.07 -13.61
CA HIS A 93 12.37 -9.41 -13.18
C HIS A 93 13.61 -10.05 -13.81
N SER A 94 14.63 -9.24 -13.99
CA SER A 94 16.01 -9.68 -14.10
C SER A 94 16.75 -9.26 -12.83
N ALA A 95 17.44 -10.20 -12.19
CA ALA A 95 18.15 -9.95 -10.94
C ALA A 95 19.51 -10.66 -10.89
N THR A 96 20.43 -10.12 -10.09
CA THR A 96 21.70 -10.79 -9.79
C THR A 96 21.47 -12.02 -8.90
N ARG A 97 22.45 -12.92 -8.81
CA ARG A 97 22.40 -14.06 -7.88
C ARG A 97 22.23 -13.63 -6.41
N GLY A 98 22.63 -12.41 -6.07
CA GLY A 98 22.46 -11.82 -4.74
C GLY A 98 21.12 -11.10 -4.53
N GLY A 99 20.16 -11.19 -5.47
CA GLY A 99 18.82 -10.62 -5.31
C GLY A 99 18.73 -9.11 -5.57
N THR A 100 19.69 -8.56 -6.31
CA THR A 100 19.59 -7.16 -6.79
C THR A 100 18.83 -7.11 -8.10
N ILE A 101 17.69 -6.42 -8.13
CA ILE A 101 16.89 -6.18 -9.34
C ILE A 101 17.66 -5.27 -10.29
N LEU A 102 17.95 -5.79 -11.48
CA LEU A 102 18.55 -5.06 -12.60
C LEU A 102 17.47 -4.34 -13.41
N SER A 103 16.38 -5.05 -13.71
CA SER A 103 15.18 -4.52 -14.36
C SER A 103 13.94 -5.30 -13.94
N ALA A 104 12.77 -4.67 -14.01
CA ALA A 104 11.46 -5.29 -13.89
C ALA A 104 10.58 -4.89 -15.07
N LYS A 105 9.67 -5.77 -15.49
CA LYS A 105 8.62 -5.49 -16.47
C LYS A 105 7.26 -5.78 -15.84
N VAL A 106 6.40 -4.77 -15.78
CA VAL A 106 5.00 -4.86 -15.36
C VAL A 106 4.13 -4.85 -16.61
N VAL A 107 3.28 -5.86 -16.75
CA VAL A 107 2.33 -5.97 -17.86
C VAL A 107 0.93 -5.97 -17.29
N ILE A 108 0.06 -5.07 -17.76
CA ILE A 108 -1.38 -5.11 -17.47
C ILE A 108 -2.14 -4.78 -18.76
N SER A 109 -2.80 -5.78 -19.34
CA SER A 109 -3.45 -5.67 -20.65
C SER A 109 -4.56 -4.63 -20.71
N THR A 110 -4.78 -4.04 -21.88
CA THR A 110 -5.96 -3.19 -22.15
C THR A 110 -7.29 -3.93 -21.91
N ASP A 111 -7.35 -5.23 -22.22
CA ASP A 111 -8.51 -6.08 -21.90
C ASP A 111 -8.77 -6.19 -20.39
N TRP A 112 -7.71 -6.20 -19.57
CA TRP A 112 -7.84 -6.16 -18.10
C TRP A 112 -8.49 -4.85 -17.66
N LEU A 113 -8.03 -3.73 -18.19
CA LEU A 113 -8.59 -2.40 -17.90
C LEU A 113 -10.06 -2.32 -18.34
N ALA A 114 -10.39 -2.81 -19.53
CA ALA A 114 -11.76 -2.87 -20.04
C ALA A 114 -12.68 -3.71 -19.14
N ARG A 115 -12.18 -4.86 -18.64
CA ARG A 115 -12.93 -5.77 -17.78
C ARG A 115 -13.11 -5.25 -16.36
N TYR A 116 -12.08 -4.62 -15.79
CA TYR A 116 -12.01 -4.33 -14.37
C TYR A 116 -12.13 -2.85 -14.00
N GLY A 117 -12.21 -1.98 -15.00
CA GLY A 117 -12.43 -0.54 -14.89
C GLY A 117 -11.13 0.25 -14.76
N THR A 118 -11.24 1.57 -14.87
CA THR A 118 -10.10 2.50 -14.86
C THR A 118 -10.23 3.59 -13.79
N THR A 119 -11.06 3.37 -12.77
CA THR A 119 -11.22 4.27 -11.61
C THR A 119 -10.26 3.89 -10.47
N LEU A 120 -10.06 4.78 -9.50
CA LEU A 120 -9.23 4.50 -8.33
C LEU A 120 -9.78 3.41 -7.38
N ASP A 121 -11.05 3.06 -7.50
CA ASP A 121 -11.70 1.93 -6.82
C ASP A 121 -11.91 0.73 -7.76
N SER A 122 -11.26 0.74 -8.93
CA SER A 122 -11.24 -0.38 -9.87
C SER A 122 -10.35 -1.53 -9.39
N TYR A 123 -10.58 -2.73 -9.91
CA TYR A 123 -9.67 -3.84 -9.64
C TYR A 123 -8.38 -3.68 -10.46
N SER A 124 -8.41 -2.99 -11.60
CA SER A 124 -7.20 -2.60 -12.33
C SER A 124 -6.27 -1.75 -11.48
N PHE A 125 -6.78 -0.78 -10.69
CA PHE A 125 -5.96 0.00 -9.77
C PHE A 125 -5.31 -0.86 -8.68
N HIS A 126 -6.08 -1.77 -8.08
CA HIS A 126 -5.55 -2.79 -7.17
C HIS A 126 -4.43 -3.61 -7.85
N THR A 127 -4.63 -4.03 -9.10
CA THR A 127 -3.62 -4.78 -9.85
C THR A 127 -2.35 -3.96 -10.07
N TYR A 128 -2.44 -2.67 -10.42
CA TYR A 128 -1.25 -1.83 -10.49
C TYR A 128 -0.51 -1.74 -9.15
N LEU A 129 -1.22 -1.63 -8.02
CA LEU A 129 -0.59 -1.67 -6.70
C LEU A 129 0.15 -3.00 -6.47
N HIS A 130 -0.50 -4.13 -6.79
CA HIS A 130 0.04 -5.48 -6.67
C HIS A 130 1.31 -5.68 -7.52
N GLU A 131 1.21 -5.41 -8.82
CA GLU A 131 2.31 -5.63 -9.76
C GLU A 131 3.50 -4.71 -9.47
N ILE A 132 3.26 -3.47 -9.05
CA ILE A 132 4.35 -2.58 -8.60
C ILE A 132 4.98 -3.11 -7.31
N GLY A 133 4.20 -3.69 -6.39
CA GLY A 133 4.73 -4.38 -5.21
C GLY A 133 5.72 -5.48 -5.59
N HIS A 134 5.36 -6.32 -6.57
CA HIS A 134 6.29 -7.28 -7.16
C HIS A 134 7.51 -6.60 -7.78
N ALA A 135 7.33 -5.57 -8.61
CA ALA A 135 8.42 -4.86 -9.27
C ALA A 135 9.44 -4.27 -8.27
N LEU A 136 8.98 -3.94 -7.05
CA LEU A 136 9.79 -3.47 -5.94
C LEU A 136 10.41 -4.59 -5.10
N GLY A 137 10.05 -5.85 -5.31
CA GLY A 137 10.63 -7.01 -4.63
C GLY A 137 9.80 -7.63 -3.52
N LEU A 138 8.49 -7.33 -3.46
CA LEU A 138 7.57 -8.06 -2.58
C LEU A 138 7.07 -9.34 -3.24
N GLY A 139 7.10 -10.43 -2.49
CA GLY A 139 6.43 -11.68 -2.82
C GLY A 139 4.97 -11.72 -2.38
N HIS A 140 4.28 -12.81 -2.73
CA HIS A 140 2.97 -13.11 -2.16
C HIS A 140 3.08 -13.57 -0.70
N LEU A 141 1.93 -13.67 -0.02
CA LEU A 141 1.83 -14.23 1.34
C LEU A 141 1.85 -15.77 1.39
N GLY A 142 2.01 -16.42 0.24
CA GLY A 142 2.29 -17.84 0.09
C GLY A 142 2.60 -18.20 -1.36
N THR A 143 3.10 -19.41 -1.58
CA THR A 143 3.43 -19.95 -2.92
C THR A 143 2.18 -20.59 -3.54
N TYR A 144 1.21 -19.76 -3.90
CA TYR A 144 -0.10 -20.18 -4.39
C TYR A 144 -0.09 -20.51 -5.88
N ARG A 145 -1.05 -21.33 -6.31
CA ARG A 145 -1.36 -21.51 -7.73
C ARG A 145 -2.22 -20.35 -8.24
N ALA A 146 -2.22 -20.13 -9.55
CA ALA A 146 -2.95 -19.01 -10.19
C ALA A 146 -4.45 -18.95 -9.87
N ASN A 147 -5.08 -20.06 -9.47
CA ASN A 147 -6.49 -20.19 -9.12
C ASN A 147 -6.70 -20.67 -7.67
N ALA A 148 -5.78 -20.29 -6.78
CA ALA A 148 -5.78 -20.82 -5.43
C ALA A 148 -7.07 -20.50 -4.65
N SER A 149 -7.47 -21.44 -3.81
CA SER A 149 -8.50 -21.23 -2.80
C SER A 149 -7.87 -20.94 -1.45
N PHE A 150 -8.64 -20.36 -0.51
CA PHE A 150 -8.10 -20.05 0.82
C PHE A 150 -7.63 -21.29 1.61
N SER A 151 -8.05 -22.49 1.22
CA SER A 151 -7.52 -23.73 1.80
C SER A 151 -6.02 -23.94 1.54
N GLU A 152 -5.47 -23.26 0.54
CA GLU A 152 -4.03 -23.25 0.22
C GLU A 152 -3.27 -22.16 0.98
N ALA A 153 -3.95 -21.26 1.69
CA ALA A 153 -3.33 -20.16 2.41
C ALA A 153 -2.28 -20.67 3.40
N ARG A 154 -1.12 -20.00 3.43
CA ARG A 154 -0.08 -20.32 4.41
C ARG A 154 -0.41 -19.77 5.80
N PHE A 155 -1.04 -18.59 5.83
CA PHE A 155 -1.37 -17.86 7.03
C PHE A 155 -2.87 -17.64 7.11
N LEU A 156 -3.47 -17.90 8.28
CA LEU A 156 -4.90 -17.67 8.50
C LEU A 156 -5.29 -16.18 8.42
N THR A 157 -4.32 -15.28 8.55
CA THR A 157 -4.50 -13.83 8.42
C THR A 157 -4.26 -13.33 6.99
N ASP A 158 -4.01 -14.22 6.01
CA ASP A 158 -3.79 -13.84 4.63
C ASP A 158 -5.08 -13.34 3.96
N SER A 159 -5.13 -12.03 3.69
CA SER A 159 -6.14 -11.44 2.82
C SER A 159 -5.72 -10.02 2.42
N TRP A 160 -6.49 -9.41 1.52
CA TRP A 160 -6.44 -7.99 1.20
C TRP A 160 -6.53 -7.04 2.41
N GLN A 161 -6.97 -7.50 3.60
CA GLN A 161 -6.89 -6.67 4.81
C GLN A 161 -5.45 -6.43 5.28
N GLN A 162 -4.57 -7.40 5.06
CA GLN A 162 -3.18 -7.35 5.51
C GLN A 162 -2.25 -6.88 4.38
N SER A 163 -2.49 -7.32 3.15
CA SER A 163 -1.57 -7.10 2.03
C SER A 163 -2.31 -7.06 0.69
N VAL A 164 -1.94 -6.10 -0.18
CA VAL A 164 -2.33 -6.11 -1.60
C VAL A 164 -1.70 -7.29 -2.35
N MET A 165 -0.66 -7.92 -1.81
CA MET A 165 0.01 -9.09 -2.38
C MET A 165 -0.75 -10.41 -2.12
N SER A 166 -1.89 -10.37 -1.44
CA SER A 166 -2.72 -11.56 -1.21
C SER A 166 -3.59 -11.88 -2.43
N TYR A 167 -3.76 -13.18 -2.71
CA TYR A 167 -4.75 -13.65 -3.67
C TYR A 167 -6.17 -13.64 -3.11
N PHE A 168 -6.31 -13.58 -1.79
CA PHE A 168 -7.59 -13.75 -1.12
C PHE A 168 -8.17 -12.39 -0.72
N ASN A 169 -9.36 -12.09 -1.23
CA ASN A 169 -10.14 -10.99 -0.71
C ASN A 169 -10.75 -11.33 0.66
N GLN A 170 -11.38 -10.35 1.30
CA GLN A 170 -11.92 -10.49 2.65
C GLN A 170 -12.97 -11.59 2.79
N ASN A 171 -13.80 -11.78 1.76
CA ASN A 171 -14.84 -12.82 1.78
C ASN A 171 -14.28 -14.22 1.54
N GLU A 172 -13.11 -14.34 0.89
CA GLU A 172 -12.47 -15.64 0.63
C GLU A 172 -11.72 -16.17 1.85
N ASN A 173 -11.27 -15.29 2.75
CA ASN A 173 -10.66 -15.69 4.02
C ASN A 173 -11.73 -16.27 4.97
N THR A 174 -11.67 -17.58 5.21
CA THR A 174 -12.66 -18.27 6.06
C THR A 174 -12.37 -18.18 7.56
N PHE A 175 -11.26 -17.54 7.95
CA PHE A 175 -10.84 -17.41 9.35
C PHE A 175 -11.23 -16.06 9.96
N ILE A 176 -11.24 -14.98 9.18
CA ILE A 176 -11.58 -13.63 9.61
C ILE A 176 -12.88 -13.19 8.93
N ASP A 177 -13.94 -12.99 9.71
CA ASP A 177 -15.18 -12.40 9.19
C ASP A 177 -14.96 -10.90 8.89
N ALA A 178 -14.93 -10.57 7.60
CA ALA A 178 -14.77 -9.21 7.12
C ALA A 178 -15.48 -9.03 5.79
N SER A 179 -15.98 -7.82 5.54
CA SER A 179 -16.65 -7.49 4.27
C SER A 179 -15.65 -7.17 3.17
N TYR A 180 -15.97 -7.60 1.95
CA TYR A 180 -15.26 -7.24 0.73
C TYR A 180 -15.00 -5.74 0.62
N ALA A 181 -13.75 -5.38 0.33
CA ALA A 181 -13.35 -4.03 -0.05
C ALA A 181 -12.09 -4.08 -0.91
N ARG A 182 -12.09 -3.30 -1.99
CA ARG A 182 -10.90 -3.15 -2.84
C ARG A 182 -9.86 -2.29 -2.14
N VAL A 183 -8.62 -2.74 -2.11
CA VAL A 183 -7.53 -1.94 -1.55
C VAL A 183 -7.17 -0.82 -2.51
N VAL A 184 -6.98 0.38 -1.97
CA VAL A 184 -6.57 1.57 -2.75
C VAL A 184 -5.24 2.14 -2.27
N THR A 185 -4.54 1.44 -1.39
CA THR A 185 -3.19 1.76 -0.90
C THR A 185 -2.43 0.45 -0.67
N PRO A 186 -1.08 0.49 -0.53
CA PRO A 186 -0.37 -0.55 0.21
C PRO A 186 -1.01 -0.74 1.60
N MET A 187 -1.17 -1.98 2.03
CA MET A 187 -1.79 -2.37 3.29
C MET A 187 -0.74 -2.57 4.39
N MET A 188 -1.17 -2.84 5.62
CA MET A 188 -0.27 -2.81 6.79
C MET A 188 0.98 -3.69 6.65
N ALA A 189 0.84 -4.92 6.12
CA ALA A 189 1.98 -5.80 5.90
C ALA A 189 2.88 -5.30 4.75
N ASP A 190 2.30 -4.70 3.71
CA ASP A 190 3.03 -4.12 2.59
C ASP A 190 3.90 -2.95 3.04
N VAL A 191 3.36 -2.07 3.89
CA VAL A 191 4.08 -0.93 4.46
C VAL A 191 5.27 -1.42 5.29
N MET A 192 5.06 -2.40 6.17
CA MET A 192 6.16 -2.97 6.98
C MET A 192 7.21 -3.65 6.09
N ALA A 193 6.78 -4.38 5.06
CA ALA A 193 7.65 -5.11 4.16
C ALA A 193 8.52 -4.16 3.34
N ILE A 194 7.90 -3.18 2.67
CA ILE A 194 8.61 -2.27 1.78
C ILE A 194 9.59 -1.36 2.54
N GLN A 195 9.22 -0.94 3.76
CA GLN A 195 10.10 -0.17 4.63
C GLN A 195 11.29 -1.00 5.13
N SER A 196 11.16 -2.33 5.27
CA SER A 196 12.30 -3.19 5.59
C SER A 196 13.31 -3.28 4.45
N LEU A 197 12.87 -3.15 3.19
CA LEU A 197 13.73 -3.18 2.01
C LEU A 197 14.44 -1.85 1.75
N TYR A 198 13.71 -0.74 1.88
CA TYR A 198 14.14 0.57 1.39
C TYR A 198 14.16 1.70 2.43
N GLY A 199 13.48 1.52 3.56
CA GLY A 199 13.27 2.53 4.59
C GLY A 199 11.92 3.25 4.48
N ALA A 200 11.53 3.90 5.57
CA ALA A 200 10.38 4.79 5.63
C ALA A 200 10.65 6.12 4.90
N PRO A 201 9.63 6.71 4.26
CA PRO A 201 9.79 7.92 3.45
C PRO A 201 10.28 9.08 4.32
N ARG A 202 11.19 9.88 3.77
CA ARG A 202 11.74 11.08 4.42
C ARG A 202 11.02 12.31 3.90
N GLY A 203 9.86 12.62 4.48
CA GLY A 203 8.99 13.72 4.07
C GLY A 203 7.77 13.27 3.27
N GLY A 204 7.23 14.14 2.42
CA GLY A 204 6.06 13.87 1.60
C GLY A 204 4.78 14.56 2.10
N ALA A 205 3.65 14.16 1.52
CA ALA A 205 2.37 14.85 1.71
C ALA A 205 1.83 14.77 3.16
N THR A 206 2.34 13.84 3.97
CA THR A 206 1.98 13.63 5.39
C THR A 206 3.11 14.00 6.34
N ALA A 207 4.07 14.81 5.91
CA ALA A 207 5.20 15.22 6.76
C ALA A 207 4.83 16.28 7.81
N GLY A 208 3.66 16.90 7.69
CA GLY A 208 3.09 17.84 8.65
C GLY A 208 1.63 17.51 8.95
N ASP A 209 0.95 18.37 9.72
CA ASP A 209 -0.43 18.14 10.17
C ASP A 209 -1.36 17.84 8.99
N THR A 210 -1.94 16.63 9.01
CA THR A 210 -2.76 16.12 7.91
C THR A 210 -4.19 15.88 8.38
N VAL A 211 -5.16 16.47 7.66
CA VAL A 211 -6.59 16.17 7.83
C VAL A 211 -7.00 15.23 6.71
N TYR A 212 -7.52 14.06 7.10
CA TYR A 212 -8.00 13.04 6.18
C TYR A 212 -9.52 13.11 6.07
N GLY A 213 -10.05 12.90 4.86
CA GLY A 213 -11.50 12.86 4.63
C GLY A 213 -12.07 14.14 4.02
N LEU A 214 -13.37 14.37 4.21
CA LEU A 214 -14.09 15.52 3.65
C LEU A 214 -13.54 16.83 4.19
N GLY A 215 -13.14 17.74 3.29
CA GLY A 215 -12.46 18.99 3.67
C GLY A 215 -11.02 18.79 4.15
N GLY A 216 -10.42 17.64 3.83
CA GLY A 216 -9.05 17.30 4.21
C GLY A 216 -7.97 18.13 3.51
N THR A 217 -6.74 18.05 4.02
CA THR A 217 -5.58 18.79 3.52
C THR A 217 -4.64 17.95 2.66
N LEU A 218 -4.89 16.64 2.55
CA LEU A 218 -4.07 15.71 1.78
C LEU A 218 -4.26 15.95 0.27
N LYS A 219 -3.23 16.45 -0.41
CA LYS A 219 -3.25 16.77 -1.86
C LYS A 219 -2.69 15.64 -2.72
N THR A 220 -3.18 14.42 -2.49
CA THR A 220 -2.80 13.20 -3.23
C THR A 220 -4.03 12.56 -3.88
N TYR A 221 -3.84 11.51 -4.68
CA TYR A 221 -4.97 10.67 -5.15
C TYR A 221 -5.81 10.17 -3.96
N LEU A 222 -5.17 9.74 -2.86
CA LEU A 222 -5.84 9.23 -1.68
C LEU A 222 -6.65 10.32 -0.98
N GLY A 223 -6.11 11.53 -0.88
CA GLY A 223 -6.84 12.67 -0.34
C GLY A 223 -8.11 12.96 -1.16
N SER A 224 -8.00 12.90 -2.48
CA SER A 224 -9.14 13.08 -3.40
C SER A 224 -10.20 11.97 -3.25
N LEU A 225 -9.78 10.72 -3.01
CA LEU A 225 -10.69 9.61 -2.71
C LEU A 225 -11.41 9.81 -1.37
N LEU A 226 -10.66 10.15 -0.32
CA LEU A 226 -11.17 10.32 1.04
C LEU A 226 -12.09 11.55 1.16
N ALA A 227 -11.88 12.58 0.32
CA ALA A 227 -12.70 13.79 0.29
C ALA A 227 -14.06 13.61 -0.40
N ARG A 228 -14.34 12.45 -1.00
CA ARG A 228 -15.64 12.17 -1.62
C ARG A 228 -16.76 12.16 -0.57
N PRO A 229 -17.95 12.73 -0.83
CA PRO A 229 -19.07 12.69 0.13
C PRO A 229 -19.46 11.29 0.60
N GLN A 230 -19.36 10.31 -0.30
CA GLN A 230 -19.62 8.89 -0.04
C GLN A 230 -18.44 8.16 0.65
N GLY A 231 -17.32 8.84 0.88
CA GLY A 231 -16.08 8.25 1.37
C GLY A 231 -15.59 7.08 0.51
N LEU A 232 -15.00 6.08 1.15
CA LEU A 232 -14.61 4.81 0.54
C LEU A 232 -15.81 3.83 0.59
N SER A 233 -16.74 3.93 -0.36
CA SER A 233 -17.97 3.12 -0.35
C SER A 233 -17.72 1.61 -0.44
N ASN A 234 -16.81 1.16 -1.33
CA ASN A 234 -16.39 -0.24 -1.53
C ASN A 234 -14.87 -0.40 -1.57
N ALA A 235 -14.15 0.55 -0.97
CA ALA A 235 -12.70 0.57 -0.92
C ALA A 235 -12.18 0.54 0.52
N THR A 236 -10.95 0.09 0.70
CA THR A 236 -10.23 0.11 1.96
C THR A 236 -8.82 0.63 1.77
N ALA A 237 -8.28 1.25 2.80
CA ALA A 237 -6.97 1.88 2.78
C ALA A 237 -6.27 1.70 4.13
N THR A 238 -4.94 1.64 4.09
CA THR A 238 -4.08 1.84 5.26
C THR A 238 -3.51 3.24 5.20
N ILE A 239 -3.64 3.98 6.30
CA ILE A 239 -3.05 5.32 6.42
C ILE A 239 -1.66 5.16 7.03
N TYR A 240 -0.64 5.49 6.24
CA TYR A 240 0.70 5.79 6.73
C TYR A 240 0.86 7.30 6.87
N ASP A 241 1.40 7.70 8.00
CA ASP A 241 1.50 9.11 8.39
C ASP A 241 2.90 9.39 8.93
N GLY A 242 3.66 10.21 8.20
CA GLY A 242 5.10 10.39 8.38
C GLY A 242 5.49 11.42 9.43
N GLY A 243 4.56 12.27 9.87
CA GLY A 243 4.80 13.33 10.85
C GLY A 243 3.55 14.14 11.20
N GLY A 244 3.60 14.86 12.32
CA GLY A 244 2.47 15.63 12.87
C GLY A 244 2.42 15.44 14.37
N ASP A 245 2.77 16.48 15.14
CA ASP A 245 2.94 16.31 16.59
C ASP A 245 1.61 16.41 17.36
N ARG A 246 0.51 16.99 16.82
CA ARG A 246 -0.70 17.23 17.65
C ARG A 246 -2.09 17.26 16.98
N GLN A 247 -2.28 17.14 15.65
CA GLN A 247 -3.63 17.36 15.07
C GLN A 247 -4.05 16.47 13.88
N ASP A 248 -3.54 15.24 13.75
CA ASP A 248 -4.08 14.35 12.71
C ASP A 248 -5.53 13.99 13.06
N ARG A 249 -6.46 14.49 12.24
CA ARG A 249 -7.90 14.25 12.37
C ARG A 249 -8.37 13.42 11.20
N LEU A 250 -8.92 12.26 11.51
CA LEU A 250 -9.68 11.47 10.57
C LEU A 250 -11.13 11.98 10.57
N LEU A 251 -11.54 12.71 9.54
CA LEU A 251 -12.90 13.21 9.36
C LEU A 251 -13.61 12.40 8.27
N ALA A 252 -14.00 11.16 8.58
CA ALA A 252 -14.88 10.40 7.71
C ALA A 252 -16.35 10.77 8.03
N ARG A 253 -16.95 11.67 7.24
CA ARG A 253 -18.43 11.83 7.28
C ARG A 253 -19.04 10.71 6.45
N HIS A 254 -19.66 9.74 7.11
CA HIS A 254 -20.62 8.84 6.47
C HIS A 254 -21.99 9.54 6.47
N GLN A 255 -22.44 10.08 5.34
CA GLN A 255 -23.88 10.31 5.17
C GLN A 255 -24.55 8.97 4.93
N GLY A 256 -24.87 8.28 6.03
CA GLY A 256 -25.87 7.22 5.96
C GLY A 256 -27.18 7.87 5.58
N ALA A 257 -27.94 7.24 4.68
CA ALA A 257 -29.35 7.55 4.52
C ALA A 257 -29.98 7.73 5.91
N ALA A 258 -30.74 8.82 6.06
CA ALA A 258 -31.27 9.30 7.33
C ALA A 258 -31.67 8.15 8.29
N GLY A 259 -30.98 8.03 9.44
CA GLY A 259 -31.46 7.26 10.59
C GLY A 259 -30.81 5.91 10.92
N GLY A 260 -29.73 5.47 10.26
CA GLY A 260 -29.02 4.24 10.63
C GLY A 260 -27.84 4.45 11.60
N PRO A 261 -27.51 3.47 12.48
CA PRO A 261 -26.39 3.59 13.43
C PRO A 261 -25.03 3.71 12.72
N GLU A 262 -24.13 4.51 13.30
CA GLU A 262 -22.76 4.73 12.82
C GLU A 262 -22.00 3.40 12.71
N ARG A 263 -21.59 3.02 11.49
CA ARG A 263 -20.65 1.91 11.27
C ARG A 263 -19.30 2.48 10.86
N TRP A 264 -18.31 2.34 11.75
CA TRP A 264 -16.91 2.59 11.45
C TRP A 264 -16.37 1.48 10.55
N ARG A 265 -15.88 1.82 9.36
CA ARG A 265 -15.08 0.89 8.54
C ARG A 265 -13.62 0.99 8.99
N HIS A 266 -12.97 -0.15 9.19
CA HIS A 266 -11.60 -0.23 9.72
C HIS A 266 -10.60 0.49 8.81
N LEU A 267 -10.01 1.57 9.33
CA LEU A 267 -8.80 2.20 8.77
C LEU A 267 -7.63 1.77 9.65
N GLY A 268 -6.68 1.03 9.08
CA GLY A 268 -5.43 0.72 9.75
C GLY A 268 -4.52 1.96 9.77
N ARG A 269 -3.93 2.29 10.93
CA ARG A 269 -2.92 3.35 11.04
C ARG A 269 -1.57 2.72 11.37
N VAL A 270 -0.55 3.01 10.54
CA VAL A 270 0.84 2.62 10.79
C VAL A 270 1.65 3.87 11.13
N ARG A 271 2.39 3.84 12.26
CA ARG A 271 3.30 4.93 12.66
C ARG A 271 4.77 4.54 12.42
N PRO A 272 5.67 5.50 12.16
CA PRO A 272 7.10 5.22 12.01
C PRO A 272 7.70 4.58 13.27
N GLN A 273 8.55 3.56 13.12
CA GLN A 273 9.35 3.03 14.23
C GLN A 273 10.53 3.97 14.50
N GLY A 274 10.64 4.50 15.74
CA GLY A 274 11.88 5.15 16.22
C GLY A 274 11.83 6.62 16.66
N GLN A 275 10.68 7.28 16.76
CA GLN A 275 10.62 8.62 17.38
C GLN A 275 10.43 8.56 18.91
N PRO A 276 11.13 9.41 19.70
CA PRO A 276 11.03 9.40 21.15
C PRO A 276 9.63 9.81 21.62
N ARG A 277 9.07 9.03 22.54
CA ARG A 277 7.84 9.41 23.26
C ARG A 277 8.15 10.59 24.17
N HIS A 278 7.82 11.81 23.77
CA HIS A 278 7.82 12.94 24.69
C HIS A 278 6.70 12.76 25.73
N ARG A 279 7.02 12.11 26.85
CA ARG A 279 6.21 12.19 28.07
C ARG A 279 6.37 13.60 28.62
N HIS A 280 5.31 14.42 28.61
CA HIS A 280 5.25 15.58 29.49
C HIS A 280 4.33 15.33 30.67
N ARG A 281 4.93 15.47 31.85
CA ARG A 281 4.27 15.65 33.15
C ARG A 281 3.26 16.79 33.04
N HIS A 282 2.02 16.52 33.42
CA HIS A 282 1.05 17.56 33.76
C HIS A 282 1.60 18.39 34.92
N GLY A 283 1.94 19.65 34.65
CA GLY A 283 2.07 20.67 35.67
C GLY A 283 0.77 21.46 35.70
N ASP A 284 -0.07 21.20 36.71
CA ASP A 284 -1.20 22.03 37.03
C ASP A 284 -0.72 23.45 37.39
N ARG A 285 -1.10 24.44 36.57
CA ARG A 285 -1.19 25.83 37.02
C ARG A 285 -2.58 26.37 36.70
N LYS A 286 -3.45 26.29 37.70
CA LYS A 286 -4.69 27.08 37.77
C LYS A 286 -4.32 28.56 37.77
N LEU A 287 -4.68 29.28 36.70
CA LEU A 287 -4.79 30.74 36.73
C LEU A 287 -6.29 31.07 36.80
N CYS A 288 -6.82 31.26 38.01
CA CYS A 288 -8.16 31.79 38.20
C CYS A 288 -8.05 33.30 38.42
N ARG A 289 -8.73 34.06 37.56
CA ARG A 289 -8.86 35.52 37.60
C ARG A 289 -9.58 35.97 38.87
N ARG A 290 -9.03 36.99 39.53
CA ARG A 290 -9.67 37.81 40.56
C ARG A 290 -10.79 38.63 39.92
N THR A 291 -12.03 38.49 40.40
CA THR A 291 -13.11 39.47 40.23
C THR A 291 -13.18 40.34 41.48
N GLY A 292 -13.26 41.65 41.29
CA GLY A 292 -13.28 42.63 42.37
C GLY A 292 -14.60 42.68 43.14
N ARG A 293 -14.48 43.12 44.40
CA ARG A 293 -15.14 44.30 44.97
C ARG A 293 -14.20 44.87 46.02
#